data_AF-A0A2R7S7N7-F1
#
_entry.id   AF-A0A2R7S7N7-F1
#
_cell.length_a   1.000
_cell.length_b   1.000
_cell.length_c   1.000
_cell.angle_alpha   90.00
_cell.angle_beta   90.00
_cell.angle_gamma   90.00
#
_symmetry.space_group_name_H-M   'P 1'
#
loop_
_entity.id
_entity.type
_entity.pdbx_description
1 polymer ?
#
loop_
_entity_poly.entity_id
_entity_poly.type
_entity_poly.pdbx_seq_one_letter_code
_entity_poly.pdbx_strand_id
1 'polypeptide(L)'
;MSIQTPTLFNNQAGLISARDIGWTGTALDNRAGSITAGQDLTLDGQSTNNDSGTLSAIKALGLTTPVLSNAGGSILAGQSLQLTLASSTSLAGTVSSSGDLGLSIQGDYTNAGQLSAARDLSIRANNISNSGTLHATRDLTVSARSAGAATPDGMITNTGELSAGGNTTLNAATLNHSGSGVIDATGTTTLNVGTLNNSASIYGGAIAAQASNAFNNSGAGSIMSRGDLSVIAPVINNTGGALLYAGRDMSFGSASGASQTLTNAGSRIEANGNLFFYNTAVSNLNVGLTTATQTTTSATAGLYYKATQAGFDSSQWLDTATLRKLVGAIPDGNGGLRVSGWVLDSTTYSFDRFGWNFYQEAYTTAQCGRPQDGFVDCSHANYAFDDPVWARFNVPSPALRPVPPTPPGGCQPGDASAECVALDDYNAAVRQDYANLQSAFNAFNSDLALNRASDTWLERQVTSTTTTETVLTNAGQAGQILAGGNITLAGSSSILNDSSQLVAGGSLLGNVTGVTNKGVQGTRTVATSGTEQGYYQYSWGGGCCS
;
A
#
# COMPACT_ATOMS: atom_id res chain seq x y z
N MET A 1 60.74 34.84 -26.64
CA MET A 1 60.24 35.67 -27.74
C MET A 1 59.14 36.55 -27.18
N SER A 2 59.19 37.85 -27.40
CA SER A 2 58.11 38.78 -27.01
C SER A 2 57.61 39.47 -28.27
N ILE A 3 56.30 39.43 -28.50
CA ILE A 3 55.65 39.90 -29.73
C ILE A 3 54.59 40.91 -29.33
N GLN A 4 54.62 42.08 -29.97
CA GLN A 4 53.56 43.07 -29.83
C GLN A 4 52.98 43.36 -31.20
N THR A 5 51.67 43.15 -31.35
CA THR A 5 50.96 43.45 -32.61
C THR A 5 49.78 44.36 -32.31
N PRO A 6 49.78 45.61 -32.80
CA PRO A 6 48.70 46.55 -32.50
C PRO A 6 47.35 46.15 -33.11
N THR A 7 47.36 45.34 -34.18
CA THR A 7 46.15 44.91 -34.88
C THR A 7 45.98 43.39 -34.86
N LEU A 8 46.64 42.67 -35.76
CA LEU A 8 46.47 41.24 -35.97
C LEU A 8 47.81 40.52 -35.90
N PHE A 9 47.89 39.50 -35.05
CA PHE A 9 48.89 38.46 -35.16
C PHE A 9 48.27 37.27 -35.90
N ASN A 10 48.62 37.11 -37.19
CA ASN A 10 48.13 36.03 -38.03
C ASN A 10 49.16 34.90 -38.11
N ASN A 11 48.80 33.72 -37.58
CA ASN A 11 49.54 32.47 -37.68
C ASN A 11 48.69 31.35 -38.31
N GLN A 12 47.78 31.68 -39.22
CA GLN A 12 46.97 30.68 -39.91
C GLN A 12 47.85 29.67 -40.65
N ALA A 13 47.61 28.37 -40.43
CA ALA A 13 48.40 27.26 -41.00
C ALA A 13 49.93 27.36 -40.77
N GLY A 14 50.37 28.23 -39.86
CA GLY A 14 51.77 28.50 -39.59
C GLY A 14 52.30 27.75 -38.36
N LEU A 15 53.60 27.90 -38.11
CA LEU A 15 54.27 27.39 -36.91
C LEU A 15 55.09 28.51 -36.28
N ILE A 16 54.80 28.78 -35.00
CA ILE A 16 55.64 29.60 -34.13
C ILE A 16 56.14 28.69 -33.01
N SER A 17 57.46 28.66 -32.84
CA SER A 17 58.09 27.89 -31.77
C SER A 17 59.25 28.66 -31.15
N ALA A 18 59.27 28.72 -29.83
CA ALA A 18 60.37 29.32 -29.07
C ALA A 18 60.44 28.70 -27.67
N ARG A 19 61.52 28.97 -26.92
CA ARG A 19 61.60 28.54 -25.51
C ARG A 19 60.48 29.17 -24.68
N ASP A 20 60.33 30.48 -24.75
CA ASP A 20 59.27 31.25 -24.09
C ASP A 20 58.58 32.10 -25.16
N ILE A 21 57.25 32.21 -25.11
CA ILE A 21 56.47 33.07 -26.01
C ILE A 21 55.58 33.98 -25.16
N GLY A 22 55.78 35.28 -25.30
CA GLY A 22 54.89 36.31 -24.80
C GLY A 22 54.26 37.07 -25.97
N TRP A 23 52.96 37.29 -25.94
CA TRP A 23 52.26 38.14 -26.90
C TRP A 23 51.31 39.09 -26.20
N THR A 24 51.34 40.37 -26.60
CA THR A 24 50.34 41.37 -26.26
C THR A 24 49.79 42.02 -27.53
N GLY A 25 48.48 42.05 -27.72
CA GLY A 25 47.92 42.67 -28.93
C GLY A 25 46.40 42.74 -28.97
N THR A 26 45.85 43.08 -30.14
CA THR A 26 44.39 43.17 -30.32
C THR A 26 43.80 41.81 -30.67
N ALA A 27 44.18 41.21 -31.80
CA ALA A 27 43.64 39.92 -32.23
C ALA A 27 44.75 38.90 -32.56
N LEU A 28 44.59 37.67 -32.09
CA LEU A 28 45.41 36.52 -32.47
C LEU A 28 44.55 35.55 -33.31
N ASP A 29 44.98 35.29 -34.55
CA ASP A 29 44.38 34.28 -35.43
C ASP A 29 45.37 33.13 -35.63
N ASN A 30 45.15 32.03 -34.92
CA ASN A 30 45.93 30.80 -34.97
C ASN A 30 45.14 29.64 -35.62
N ARG A 31 44.17 29.94 -36.49
CA ARG A 31 43.35 28.88 -37.11
C ARG A 31 44.21 27.92 -37.93
N ALA A 32 44.04 26.63 -37.69
CA ALA A 32 44.87 25.57 -38.29
C ALA A 32 46.40 25.75 -38.09
N GLY A 33 46.82 26.70 -37.26
CA GLY A 33 48.21 27.01 -36.97
C GLY A 33 48.70 26.35 -35.68
N SER A 34 49.98 26.52 -35.39
CA SER A 34 50.62 25.99 -34.17
C SER A 34 51.49 27.07 -33.51
N ILE A 35 51.25 27.33 -32.23
CA ILE A 35 52.09 28.15 -31.36
C ILE A 35 52.55 27.27 -30.19
N THR A 36 53.86 27.05 -30.09
CA THR A 36 54.46 26.10 -29.14
C THR A 36 55.59 26.73 -28.34
N ALA A 37 55.45 26.76 -27.01
CA ALA A 37 56.50 27.22 -26.10
C ALA A 37 57.20 26.04 -25.43
N GLY A 38 58.53 26.01 -25.49
CA GLY A 38 59.36 25.01 -24.80
C GLY A 38 59.36 25.13 -23.28
N GLN A 39 58.83 26.23 -22.74
CA GLN A 39 58.57 26.48 -21.33
C GLN A 39 57.22 27.17 -21.20
N ASP A 40 57.18 28.50 -21.20
CA ASP A 40 55.97 29.27 -20.87
C ASP A 40 55.38 30.00 -22.11
N LEU A 41 54.05 29.94 -22.23
CA LEU A 41 53.26 30.67 -23.23
C LEU A 41 52.32 31.64 -22.53
N THR A 42 52.53 32.94 -22.72
CA THR A 42 51.65 33.99 -22.18
C THR A 42 51.05 34.79 -23.33
N LEU A 43 49.72 34.80 -23.41
CA LEU A 43 48.96 35.49 -24.44
C LEU A 43 48.00 36.47 -23.78
N ASP A 44 48.08 37.75 -24.14
CA ASP A 44 47.20 38.80 -23.65
C ASP A 44 46.67 39.63 -24.82
N GLY A 45 45.37 39.53 -25.08
CA GLY A 45 44.78 40.32 -26.16
C GLY A 45 43.27 40.38 -26.15
N GLN A 46 42.69 41.10 -27.10
CA GLN A 46 41.24 41.36 -27.12
C GLN A 46 40.42 40.24 -27.77
N SER A 47 41.03 39.43 -28.63
CA SER A 47 40.44 38.19 -29.13
C SER A 47 41.48 37.15 -29.50
N THR A 48 41.16 35.87 -29.31
CA THR A 48 41.98 34.74 -29.74
C THR A 48 41.12 33.72 -30.48
N ASN A 49 41.48 33.42 -31.74
CA ASN A 49 40.91 32.31 -32.49
C ASN A 49 41.95 31.19 -32.65
N ASN A 50 41.65 30.03 -32.07
CA ASN A 50 42.45 28.81 -32.16
C ASN A 50 41.67 27.66 -32.84
N ASP A 51 40.70 27.96 -33.71
CA ASP A 51 39.90 26.92 -34.35
C ASP A 51 40.77 26.00 -35.21
N SER A 52 40.67 24.69 -34.98
CA SER A 52 41.55 23.66 -35.57
C SER A 52 43.06 23.90 -35.37
N GLY A 53 43.45 24.86 -34.52
CA GLY A 53 44.82 25.22 -34.22
C GLY A 53 45.35 24.56 -32.95
N THR A 54 46.62 24.81 -32.64
CA THR A 54 47.27 24.37 -31.40
C THR A 54 47.95 25.54 -30.69
N LEU A 55 47.62 25.73 -29.42
CA LEU A 55 48.39 26.52 -28.46
C LEU A 55 48.98 25.56 -27.43
N SER A 56 50.29 25.55 -27.23
CA SER A 56 50.93 24.62 -26.29
C SER A 56 52.12 25.21 -25.54
N ALA A 57 52.27 24.81 -24.28
CA ALA A 57 53.42 25.10 -23.42
C ALA A 57 53.85 23.86 -22.63
N ILE A 58 55.16 23.61 -22.51
CA ILE A 58 55.69 22.50 -21.69
C ILE A 58 55.48 22.77 -20.18
N LYS A 59 55.47 24.04 -19.77
CA LYS A 59 55.21 24.45 -18.38
C LYS A 59 53.86 25.15 -18.27
N ALA A 60 53.84 26.47 -18.15
CA ALA A 60 52.63 27.24 -17.94
C ALA A 60 52.10 27.83 -19.25
N LEU A 61 50.78 27.74 -19.44
CA LEU A 61 50.07 28.49 -20.48
C LEU A 61 49.07 29.44 -19.79
N GLY A 62 49.30 30.73 -19.97
CA GLY A 62 48.37 31.79 -19.55
C GLY A 62 47.75 32.46 -20.76
N LEU A 63 46.42 32.52 -20.82
CA LEU A 63 45.69 33.27 -21.84
C LEU A 63 44.65 34.18 -21.17
N THR A 64 44.83 35.48 -21.37
CA THR A 64 43.87 36.51 -20.98
C THR A 64 43.27 37.11 -22.24
N THR A 65 41.98 36.90 -22.46
CA THR A 65 41.29 37.50 -23.60
C THR A 65 39.79 37.59 -23.39
N PRO A 66 39.10 38.68 -23.77
CA PRO A 66 37.65 38.75 -23.73
C PRO A 66 36.95 37.58 -24.43
N VAL A 67 37.40 37.22 -25.64
CA VAL A 67 36.76 36.22 -26.50
C VAL A 67 37.78 35.19 -26.96
N LEU A 68 37.48 33.92 -26.72
CA LEU A 68 38.26 32.77 -27.18
C LEU A 68 37.40 31.85 -28.05
N SER A 69 37.88 31.52 -29.25
CA SER A 69 37.36 30.41 -30.06
C SER A 69 38.36 29.27 -30.08
N ASN A 70 37.89 28.05 -29.86
CA ASN A 70 38.70 26.82 -29.88
C ASN A 70 37.91 25.66 -30.50
N ALA A 71 37.18 25.89 -31.58
CA ALA A 71 36.40 24.86 -32.25
C ALA A 71 37.33 23.86 -32.94
N GLY A 72 37.32 22.59 -32.51
CA GLY A 72 38.22 21.56 -33.01
C GLY A 72 39.72 21.82 -32.76
N GLY A 73 40.07 22.87 -32.00
CA GLY A 73 41.45 23.22 -31.66
C GLY A 73 41.92 22.56 -30.37
N SER A 74 43.21 22.72 -30.08
CA SER A 74 43.87 22.21 -28.86
C SER A 74 44.58 23.33 -28.10
N ILE A 75 44.35 23.39 -26.78
CA ILE A 75 45.06 24.26 -25.84
C ILE A 75 45.67 23.37 -24.75
N LEU A 76 47.00 23.30 -24.68
CA LEU A 76 47.71 22.28 -23.91
C LEU A 76 48.79 22.89 -23.00
N ALA A 77 48.83 22.50 -21.73
CA ALA A 77 49.91 22.86 -20.81
C ALA A 77 50.49 21.64 -20.09
N GLY A 78 51.81 21.63 -19.86
CA GLY A 78 52.47 20.53 -19.15
C GLY A 78 52.51 20.67 -17.63
N GLN A 79 52.22 21.85 -17.07
CA GLN A 79 52.20 22.07 -15.61
C GLN A 79 50.98 22.85 -15.13
N SER A 80 50.64 23.96 -15.78
CA SER A 80 49.47 24.75 -15.40
C SER A 80 48.87 25.46 -16.60
N LEU A 81 47.54 25.46 -16.67
CA LEU A 81 46.78 26.16 -17.69
C LEU A 81 45.83 27.14 -17.02
N GLN A 82 45.93 28.42 -17.38
CA GLN A 82 45.04 29.46 -16.87
C GLN A 82 44.41 30.23 -18.02
N LEU A 83 43.09 30.19 -18.09
CA LEU A 83 42.28 30.90 -19.08
C LEU A 83 41.39 31.93 -18.37
N THR A 84 41.61 33.22 -18.66
CA THR A 84 40.81 34.33 -18.11
C THR A 84 40.06 35.04 -19.23
N LEU A 85 38.74 34.88 -19.26
CA LEU A 85 37.86 35.41 -20.30
C LEU A 85 36.85 36.41 -19.76
N ALA A 86 36.55 37.45 -20.54
CA ALA A 86 35.61 38.50 -20.13
C ALA A 86 34.20 38.33 -20.73
N SER A 87 34.07 37.63 -21.87
CA SER A 87 32.80 37.45 -22.58
C SER A 87 32.34 36.00 -22.55
N SER A 88 31.04 35.79 -22.79
CA SER A 88 30.49 34.46 -22.90
C SER A 88 31.20 33.66 -23.99
N THR A 89 31.56 32.41 -23.69
CA THR A 89 32.44 31.60 -24.53
C THR A 89 31.91 30.18 -24.67
N SER A 90 32.07 29.60 -25.86
CA SER A 90 31.81 28.18 -26.13
C SER A 90 33.10 27.49 -26.56
N LEU A 91 33.50 26.44 -25.86
CA LEU A 91 34.69 25.66 -26.18
C LEU A 91 34.26 24.27 -26.64
N ALA A 92 34.51 23.97 -27.91
CA ALA A 92 34.16 22.70 -28.57
C ALA A 92 35.39 21.89 -29.01
N GLY A 93 36.58 22.25 -28.53
CA GLY A 93 37.85 21.57 -28.79
C GLY A 93 38.40 20.89 -27.53
N THR A 94 39.70 20.63 -27.53
CA THR A 94 40.42 20.08 -26.37
C THR A 94 41.12 21.19 -25.61
N VAL A 95 40.95 21.21 -24.29
CA VAL A 95 41.67 22.09 -23.38
C VAL A 95 42.20 21.22 -22.23
N SER A 96 43.52 21.07 -22.12
CA SER A 96 44.11 20.09 -21.21
C SER A 96 45.35 20.60 -20.49
N SER A 97 45.50 20.21 -19.22
CA SER A 97 46.69 20.45 -18.41
C SER A 97 47.20 19.14 -17.81
N SER A 98 48.51 18.89 -17.91
CA SER A 98 49.17 17.79 -17.17
C SER A 98 49.39 18.13 -15.69
N GLY A 99 48.95 19.31 -15.23
CA GLY A 99 48.78 19.65 -13.82
C GLY A 99 47.42 20.27 -13.59
N ASP A 100 47.39 21.52 -13.12
CA ASP A 100 46.14 22.21 -12.79
C ASP A 100 45.60 23.01 -13.99
N LEU A 101 44.27 23.11 -14.10
CA LEU A 101 43.55 23.91 -15.10
C LEU A 101 42.55 24.82 -14.40
N GLY A 102 42.72 26.13 -14.56
CA GLY A 102 41.71 27.11 -14.17
C GLY A 102 41.09 27.82 -15.38
N LEU A 103 39.77 27.91 -15.38
CA LEU A 103 38.98 28.65 -16.36
C LEU A 103 38.08 29.65 -15.61
N SER A 104 38.35 30.94 -15.79
CA SER A 104 37.53 32.01 -15.22
C SER A 104 36.93 32.84 -16.34
N ILE A 105 35.60 32.87 -16.42
CA ILE A 105 34.83 33.59 -17.43
C ILE A 105 33.92 34.60 -16.71
N GLN A 106 33.90 35.86 -17.15
CA GLN A 106 32.97 36.87 -16.60
C GLN A 106 31.57 36.83 -17.24
N GLY A 107 31.42 36.11 -18.35
CA GLY A 107 30.15 35.78 -19.00
C GLY A 107 29.72 34.32 -18.75
N ASP A 108 28.87 33.81 -19.64
CA ASP A 108 28.42 32.42 -19.63
C ASP A 108 29.43 31.47 -20.30
N TYR A 109 29.41 30.21 -19.91
CA TYR A 109 30.28 29.18 -20.45
C TYR A 109 29.48 28.00 -21.01
N THR A 110 29.80 27.61 -22.24
CA THR A 110 29.35 26.35 -22.84
C THR A 110 30.53 25.43 -23.10
N ASN A 111 30.52 24.24 -22.50
CA ASN A 111 31.42 23.15 -22.87
C ASN A 111 30.71 22.17 -23.82
N ALA A 112 31.21 22.09 -25.04
CA ALA A 112 30.80 21.07 -26.01
C ALA A 112 31.97 20.14 -26.42
N GLY A 113 33.14 20.32 -25.79
CA GLY A 113 34.36 19.56 -26.06
C GLY A 113 34.89 18.86 -24.80
N GLN A 114 36.21 18.83 -24.65
CA GLN A 114 36.88 18.18 -23.53
C GLN A 114 37.74 19.19 -22.77
N LEU A 115 37.45 19.36 -21.47
CA LEU A 115 38.33 20.02 -20.52
C LEU A 115 38.86 18.98 -19.53
N SER A 116 40.18 18.87 -19.43
CA SER A 116 40.81 17.88 -18.54
C SER A 116 42.01 18.43 -17.78
N ALA A 117 42.16 18.04 -16.52
CA ALA A 117 43.33 18.31 -15.71
C ALA A 117 43.85 17.03 -15.05
N ALA A 118 45.15 16.76 -15.14
CA ALA A 118 45.77 15.63 -14.44
C ALA A 118 45.90 15.85 -12.92
N ARG A 119 45.57 17.05 -12.44
CA ARG A 119 45.37 17.37 -11.02
C ARG A 119 44.00 18.00 -10.83
N ASP A 120 43.92 19.33 -10.70
CA ASP A 120 42.66 20.02 -10.41
C ASP A 120 42.10 20.75 -11.62
N LEU A 121 40.78 20.69 -11.77
CA LEU A 121 40.02 21.50 -12.72
C LEU A 121 39.10 22.44 -11.95
N SER A 122 39.31 23.75 -12.10
CA SER A 122 38.45 24.78 -11.50
C SER A 122 37.82 25.65 -12.59
N ILE A 123 36.48 25.71 -12.62
CA ILE A 123 35.72 26.50 -13.58
C ILE A 123 34.83 27.49 -12.84
N ARG A 124 34.88 28.77 -13.24
CA ARG A 124 33.94 29.80 -12.80
C ARG A 124 33.39 30.58 -13.99
N ALA A 125 32.07 30.70 -14.07
CA ALA A 125 31.37 31.52 -15.06
C ALA A 125 30.05 32.02 -14.46
N ASN A 126 29.30 32.88 -15.15
CA ASN A 126 27.96 33.28 -14.70
C ASN A 126 27.01 32.08 -14.75
N ASN A 127 26.75 31.55 -15.94
CA ASN A 127 26.08 30.27 -16.14
C ASN A 127 27.02 29.28 -16.83
N ILE A 128 26.83 27.99 -16.59
CA ILE A 128 27.64 26.91 -17.15
C ILE A 128 26.72 25.87 -17.77
N SER A 129 26.91 25.60 -19.07
CA SER A 129 26.25 24.52 -19.79
C SER A 129 27.30 23.50 -20.21
N ASN A 130 27.14 22.25 -19.79
CA ASN A 130 28.05 21.16 -20.14
C ASN A 130 27.31 20.06 -20.91
N SER A 131 27.66 19.89 -22.18
CA SER A 131 27.28 18.75 -23.01
C SER A 131 28.48 17.89 -23.43
N GLY A 132 29.70 18.30 -23.10
CA GLY A 132 30.94 17.55 -23.29
C GLY A 132 31.44 16.90 -22.00
N THR A 133 32.77 16.84 -21.86
CA THR A 133 33.44 16.26 -20.67
C THR A 133 34.21 17.33 -19.91
N LEU A 134 33.96 17.43 -18.60
CA LEU A 134 34.80 18.13 -17.63
C LEU A 134 35.38 17.10 -16.67
N HIS A 135 36.69 16.87 -16.73
CA HIS A 135 37.36 15.81 -15.96
C HIS A 135 38.57 16.32 -15.18
N ALA A 136 38.70 15.87 -13.93
CA ALA A 136 39.90 16.06 -13.13
C ALA A 136 40.40 14.72 -12.57
N THR A 137 41.69 14.44 -12.65
CA THR A 137 42.23 13.24 -11.99
C THR A 137 42.21 13.38 -10.46
N ARG A 138 42.30 14.60 -9.92
CA ARG A 138 42.16 14.87 -8.49
C ARG A 138 40.84 15.55 -8.17
N ASP A 139 40.75 16.88 -8.19
CA ASP A 139 39.53 17.56 -7.75
C ASP A 139 38.91 18.40 -8.88
N LEU A 140 37.59 18.26 -9.07
CA LEU A 140 36.78 19.07 -9.97
C LEU A 140 35.97 20.08 -9.14
N THR A 141 36.10 21.37 -9.43
CA THR A 141 35.24 22.42 -8.89
C THR A 141 34.59 23.21 -10.02
N VAL A 142 33.26 23.27 -10.04
CA VAL A 142 32.47 24.02 -11.01
C VAL A 142 31.58 25.00 -10.27
N SER A 143 31.73 26.29 -10.53
CA SER A 143 31.01 27.35 -9.83
C SER A 143 30.31 28.30 -10.80
N ALA A 144 28.98 28.23 -10.87
CA ALA A 144 28.15 29.20 -11.57
C ALA A 144 27.89 30.40 -10.65
N ARG A 145 28.74 31.41 -10.77
CA ARG A 145 28.77 32.58 -9.89
C ARG A 145 29.32 33.80 -10.64
N SER A 146 28.52 34.85 -10.69
CA SER A 146 28.91 36.15 -11.25
C SER A 146 30.11 36.74 -10.54
N ALA A 147 30.92 37.53 -11.26
CA ALA A 147 32.05 38.24 -10.65
C ALA A 147 31.57 39.16 -9.52
N GLY A 148 32.13 39.00 -8.32
CA GLY A 148 31.78 39.81 -7.15
C GLY A 148 30.51 39.39 -6.39
N ALA A 149 29.71 38.44 -6.88
CA ALA A 149 28.60 37.88 -6.11
C ALA A 149 29.12 37.24 -4.82
N ALA A 150 28.40 37.30 -3.70
CA ALA A 150 28.82 36.72 -2.41
C ALA A 150 28.51 35.21 -2.30
N THR A 151 27.46 34.77 -2.97
CA THR A 151 26.99 33.38 -3.06
C THR A 151 26.85 33.00 -4.53
N PRO A 152 26.79 31.69 -4.87
CA PRO A 152 26.41 31.27 -6.21
C PRO A 152 25.03 31.81 -6.58
N ASP A 153 24.95 32.51 -7.72
CA ASP A 153 23.76 33.17 -8.26
C ASP A 153 23.39 32.64 -9.65
N GLY A 154 24.26 31.84 -10.26
CA GLY A 154 24.11 31.31 -11.62
C GLY A 154 23.59 29.88 -11.69
N MET A 155 23.40 29.39 -12.91
CA MET A 155 22.92 28.03 -13.19
C MET A 155 24.01 27.13 -13.76
N ILE A 156 24.06 25.88 -13.30
CA ILE A 156 24.76 24.79 -13.98
C ILE A 156 23.72 23.92 -14.68
N THR A 157 23.84 23.75 -16.00
CA THR A 157 23.09 22.76 -16.78
C THR A 157 24.05 21.68 -17.24
N ASN A 158 23.76 20.43 -16.91
CA ASN A 158 24.59 19.30 -17.29
C ASN A 158 23.78 18.24 -18.04
N THR A 159 24.24 17.94 -19.26
CA THR A 159 23.79 16.81 -20.09
C THR A 159 24.96 15.92 -20.54
N GLY A 160 26.20 16.33 -20.26
CA GLY A 160 27.43 15.57 -20.45
C GLY A 160 28.02 15.04 -19.14
N GLU A 161 29.36 14.96 -19.08
CA GLU A 161 30.10 14.38 -17.96
C GLU A 161 30.77 15.46 -17.10
N LEU A 162 30.59 15.36 -15.78
CA LEU A 162 31.38 16.02 -14.75
C LEU A 162 31.98 14.95 -13.85
N SER A 163 33.30 14.72 -13.90
CA SER A 163 33.92 13.61 -13.16
C SER A 163 35.26 13.95 -12.51
N ALA A 164 35.52 13.32 -11.36
CA ALA A 164 36.80 13.44 -10.66
C ALA A 164 37.30 12.11 -10.05
N GLY A 165 38.62 11.89 -10.09
CA GLY A 165 39.27 10.80 -9.36
C GLY A 165 39.39 11.03 -7.85
N GLY A 166 39.26 12.28 -7.40
CA GLY A 166 39.08 12.72 -6.01
C GLY A 166 37.66 13.23 -5.83
N ASN A 167 37.48 14.52 -5.54
CA ASN A 167 36.17 15.11 -5.23
C ASN A 167 35.60 15.92 -6.40
N THR A 168 34.26 15.93 -6.50
CA THR A 168 33.52 16.82 -7.41
C THR A 168 32.70 17.79 -6.57
N THR A 169 32.91 19.10 -6.73
CA THR A 169 32.18 20.16 -6.03
C THR A 169 31.46 21.06 -7.02
N LEU A 170 30.13 21.15 -6.89
CA LEU A 170 29.29 22.01 -7.73
C LEU A 170 28.65 23.12 -6.89
N ASN A 171 28.85 24.37 -7.28
CA ASN A 171 28.29 25.54 -6.61
C ASN A 171 27.42 26.34 -7.58
N ALA A 172 26.11 26.47 -7.31
CA ALA A 172 25.19 27.17 -8.21
C ALA A 172 23.92 27.66 -7.48
N ALA A 173 23.22 28.67 -7.99
CA ALA A 173 21.85 28.92 -7.55
C ALA A 173 20.91 27.78 -8.00
N THR A 174 21.16 27.19 -9.19
CA THR A 174 20.38 26.05 -9.70
C THR A 174 21.28 25.07 -10.42
N LEU A 175 21.09 23.77 -10.16
CA LEU A 175 21.71 22.68 -10.92
C LEU A 175 20.60 21.90 -11.65
N ASN A 176 20.61 21.96 -12.98
CA ASN A 176 19.77 21.16 -13.86
C ASN A 176 20.60 20.02 -14.43
N HIS A 177 20.38 18.79 -13.96
CA HIS A 177 21.10 17.60 -14.38
C HIS A 177 20.14 16.64 -15.08
N SER A 178 20.34 16.37 -16.37
CA SER A 178 19.34 15.68 -17.19
C SER A 178 19.93 14.93 -18.38
N GLY A 179 19.09 14.17 -19.08
CA GLY A 179 19.48 13.41 -20.27
C GLY A 179 20.46 12.29 -19.93
N SER A 180 21.52 12.16 -20.73
CA SER A 180 22.61 11.20 -20.48
C SER A 180 23.67 11.72 -19.51
N GLY A 181 23.41 12.83 -18.81
CA GLY A 181 24.39 13.46 -17.96
C GLY A 181 24.87 12.54 -16.84
N VAL A 182 26.17 12.61 -16.54
CA VAL A 182 26.79 11.96 -15.36
C VAL A 182 27.52 13.00 -14.51
N ILE A 183 27.31 12.91 -13.20
CA ILE A 183 28.15 13.58 -12.20
C ILE A 183 28.74 12.46 -11.33
N ASP A 184 30.07 12.35 -11.24
CA ASP A 184 30.73 11.32 -10.43
C ASP A 184 31.99 11.85 -9.73
N ALA A 185 32.33 11.20 -8.63
CA ALA A 185 33.58 11.35 -7.90
C ALA A 185 33.93 10.00 -7.29
N THR A 186 35.20 9.60 -7.35
CA THR A 186 35.65 8.43 -6.55
C THR A 186 35.63 8.78 -5.05
N GLY A 187 35.95 10.03 -4.72
CA GLY A 187 35.78 10.63 -3.39
C GLY A 187 34.36 11.19 -3.20
N THR A 188 34.24 12.39 -2.66
CA THR A 188 32.92 12.98 -2.35
C THR A 188 32.39 13.82 -3.51
N THR A 189 31.14 13.59 -3.88
CA THR A 189 30.36 14.54 -4.71
C THR A 189 29.62 15.50 -3.78
N THR A 190 30.00 16.77 -3.81
CA THR A 190 29.42 17.86 -3.01
C THR A 190 28.59 18.78 -3.90
N LEU A 191 27.31 18.93 -3.57
CA LEU A 191 26.38 19.82 -4.27
C LEU A 191 25.98 20.95 -3.33
N ASN A 192 26.47 22.17 -3.58
CA ASN A 192 26.10 23.37 -2.84
C ASN A 192 25.22 24.24 -3.74
N VAL A 193 23.92 24.00 -3.69
CA VAL A 193 22.97 24.61 -4.62
C VAL A 193 21.83 25.35 -3.94
N GLY A 194 21.17 26.24 -4.67
CA GLY A 194 19.83 26.71 -4.28
C GLY A 194 18.80 25.61 -4.54
N THR A 195 18.67 25.24 -5.81
CA THR A 195 17.76 24.20 -6.28
C THR A 195 18.53 23.11 -7.04
N LEU A 196 18.32 21.84 -6.69
CA LEU A 196 18.72 20.70 -7.51
C LEU A 196 17.51 20.20 -8.30
N ASN A 197 17.64 20.09 -9.61
CA ASN A 197 16.71 19.37 -10.48
C ASN A 197 17.47 18.23 -11.16
N ASN A 198 17.31 17.02 -10.66
CA ASN A 198 17.95 15.82 -11.18
C ASN A 198 16.94 14.90 -11.89
N SER A 199 17.23 14.58 -13.15
CA SER A 199 16.58 13.52 -13.92
C SER A 199 17.59 12.60 -14.62
N ALA A 200 18.86 12.63 -14.20
CA ALA A 200 19.95 11.81 -14.71
C ALA A 200 20.74 11.17 -13.55
N SER A 201 22.00 10.77 -13.79
CA SER A 201 22.77 9.97 -12.83
C SER A 201 23.79 10.80 -12.05
N ILE A 202 23.72 10.76 -10.72
CA ILE A 202 24.71 11.33 -9.79
C ILE A 202 25.29 10.22 -8.93
N TYR A 203 26.61 10.11 -8.93
CA TYR A 203 27.39 9.15 -8.18
C TYR A 203 28.40 9.85 -7.27
N GLY A 204 28.93 9.10 -6.31
CA GLY A 204 30.01 9.54 -5.44
C GLY A 204 30.49 8.39 -4.56
N GLY A 205 31.75 8.44 -4.11
CA GLY A 205 32.21 7.66 -2.95
C GLY A 205 31.40 8.00 -1.70
N ALA A 206 31.18 9.29 -1.45
CA ALA A 206 30.09 9.81 -0.62
C ALA A 206 29.34 10.90 -1.40
N ILE A 207 28.11 11.21 -1.00
CA ILE A 207 27.36 12.33 -1.58
C ILE A 207 26.88 13.24 -0.47
N ALA A 208 27.23 14.51 -0.55
CA ALA A 208 26.75 15.57 0.33
C ALA A 208 26.02 16.62 -0.52
N ALA A 209 24.69 16.67 -0.39
CA ALA A 209 23.86 17.60 -1.15
C ALA A 209 23.18 18.61 -0.22
N GLN A 210 23.55 19.87 -0.36
CA GLN A 210 22.90 20.99 0.30
C GLN A 210 22.15 21.81 -0.74
N ALA A 211 20.82 21.85 -0.61
CA ALA A 211 19.93 22.67 -1.43
C ALA A 211 19.20 23.67 -0.55
N SER A 212 19.47 24.97 -0.69
CA SER A 212 18.85 25.99 0.18
C SER A 212 17.36 26.22 -0.10
N ASN A 213 16.86 25.81 -1.26
CA ASN A 213 15.46 25.94 -1.68
C ASN A 213 14.77 24.60 -1.87
N ALA A 214 15.26 23.73 -2.77
CA ALA A 214 14.61 22.47 -3.09
C ALA A 214 15.59 21.44 -3.65
N PHE A 215 15.41 20.19 -3.21
CA PHE A 215 16.07 19.02 -3.76
C PHE A 215 15.04 18.20 -4.54
N ASN A 216 15.09 18.25 -5.87
CA ASN A 216 14.18 17.52 -6.74
C ASN A 216 14.94 16.42 -7.47
N ASN A 217 14.56 15.18 -7.22
CA ASN A 217 14.98 13.99 -7.96
C ASN A 217 13.74 13.38 -8.60
N SER A 218 13.68 13.31 -9.93
CA SER A 218 12.46 12.90 -10.62
C SER A 218 12.70 12.06 -11.87
N GLY A 219 11.70 11.23 -12.25
CA GLY A 219 11.76 10.43 -13.47
C GLY A 219 12.91 9.43 -13.45
N ALA A 220 13.80 9.53 -14.44
CA ALA A 220 15.02 8.73 -14.53
C ALA A 220 16.14 9.17 -13.56
N GLY A 221 15.88 10.16 -12.70
CA GLY A 221 16.82 10.66 -11.70
C GLY A 221 17.29 9.56 -10.75
N SER A 222 18.61 9.35 -10.71
CA SER A 222 19.25 8.42 -9.80
C SER A 222 20.42 9.07 -9.09
N ILE A 223 20.39 9.06 -7.76
CA ILE A 223 21.45 9.58 -6.90
C ILE A 223 21.94 8.41 -6.06
N MET A 224 23.13 7.90 -6.38
CA MET A 224 23.66 6.67 -5.82
C MET A 224 25.03 6.92 -5.18
N SER A 225 25.04 6.98 -3.84
CA SER A 225 26.28 7.03 -3.08
C SER A 225 26.84 5.62 -2.87
N ARG A 226 28.13 5.41 -3.14
CA ARG A 226 28.85 4.17 -2.81
C ARG A 226 29.09 4.04 -1.30
N GLY A 227 28.99 5.14 -0.56
CA GLY A 227 29.11 5.25 0.89
C GLY A 227 27.88 5.94 1.47
N ASP A 228 28.09 7.00 2.22
CA ASP A 228 27.01 7.73 2.89
C ASP A 228 26.35 8.74 1.93
N LEU A 229 25.04 8.96 2.07
CA LEU A 229 24.28 10.01 1.39
C LEU A 229 23.68 10.98 2.42
N SER A 230 24.10 12.24 2.39
CA SER A 230 23.53 13.30 3.24
C SER A 230 22.83 14.33 2.36
N VAL A 231 21.53 14.56 2.62
CA VAL A 231 20.73 15.57 1.93
C VAL A 231 20.23 16.59 2.94
N ILE A 232 20.53 17.86 2.69
CA ILE A 232 20.13 19.01 3.50
C ILE A 232 19.31 19.95 2.64
N ALA A 233 17.98 19.98 2.84
CA ALA A 233 17.09 20.89 2.12
C ALA A 233 15.75 21.10 2.86
N PRO A 234 15.09 22.25 2.70
CA PRO A 234 13.76 22.47 3.28
C PRO A 234 12.66 21.68 2.55
N VAL A 235 12.84 21.41 1.25
CA VAL A 235 11.92 20.59 0.45
C VAL A 235 12.70 19.52 -0.28
N ILE A 236 12.33 18.25 -0.08
CA ILE A 236 12.96 17.08 -0.69
C ILE A 236 11.89 16.30 -1.45
N ASN A 237 12.02 16.21 -2.75
CA ASN A 237 11.11 15.50 -3.64
C ASN A 237 11.85 14.37 -4.35
N ASN A 238 11.41 13.14 -4.13
CA ASN A 238 11.83 11.96 -4.88
C ASN A 238 10.58 11.37 -5.57
N THR A 239 10.41 11.61 -6.87
CA THR A 239 9.13 11.36 -7.56
C THR A 239 9.28 10.69 -8.93
N GLY A 240 8.22 10.06 -9.43
CA GLY A 240 8.17 9.57 -10.81
C GLY A 240 9.12 8.40 -11.13
N GLY A 241 9.36 7.51 -10.17
CA GLY A 241 10.23 6.34 -10.35
C GLY A 241 11.70 6.58 -10.01
N ALA A 242 12.03 7.73 -9.44
CA ALA A 242 13.40 8.12 -9.14
C ALA A 242 14.01 7.33 -7.96
N LEU A 243 15.34 7.30 -7.89
CA LEU A 243 16.11 6.55 -6.88
C LEU A 243 17.02 7.47 -6.06
N LEU A 244 16.94 7.35 -4.74
CA LEU A 244 17.99 7.76 -3.80
C LEU A 244 18.58 6.50 -3.14
N TYR A 245 19.88 6.31 -3.26
CA TYR A 245 20.56 5.12 -2.75
C TYR A 245 21.84 5.48 -1.99
N ALA A 246 22.08 4.80 -0.87
CA ALA A 246 23.32 4.84 -0.12
C ALA A 246 23.87 3.42 0.13
N GLY A 247 25.13 3.20 -0.23
CA GLY A 247 25.85 1.97 0.07
C GLY A 247 26.10 1.76 1.57
N ARG A 248 25.96 2.82 2.37
CA ARG A 248 26.04 2.82 3.84
C ARG A 248 24.85 3.59 4.43
N ASP A 249 25.09 4.64 5.20
CA ASP A 249 24.04 5.37 5.91
C ASP A 249 23.46 6.51 5.04
N MET A 250 22.19 6.85 5.27
CA MET A 250 21.53 7.96 4.60
C MET A 250 20.91 8.91 5.62
N SER A 251 21.04 10.21 5.41
CA SER A 251 20.43 11.23 6.26
C SER A 251 19.72 12.32 5.47
N PHE A 252 18.59 12.77 6.01
CA PHE A 252 17.80 13.88 5.48
C PHE A 252 17.60 14.93 6.57
N GLY A 253 18.04 16.17 6.35
CA GLY A 253 17.95 17.23 7.37
C GLY A 253 17.94 18.66 6.84
N SER A 254 18.15 19.63 7.75
CA SER A 254 18.16 21.07 7.45
C SER A 254 19.34 21.74 8.13
N ALA A 255 19.85 22.81 7.49
CA ALA A 255 20.86 23.69 8.06
C ALA A 255 20.27 24.75 9.01
N SER A 256 18.94 24.98 9.01
CA SER A 256 18.33 26.21 9.56
C SER A 256 17.15 26.02 10.51
N GLY A 257 16.85 24.80 10.97
CA GLY A 257 15.72 24.54 11.88
C GLY A 257 14.33 24.83 11.30
N ALA A 258 14.25 25.16 10.01
CA ALA A 258 13.00 25.34 9.28
C ALA A 258 12.22 24.02 9.17
N SER A 259 10.89 24.13 8.97
CA SER A 259 10.05 22.99 8.62
C SER A 259 10.54 22.36 7.32
N GLN A 260 10.62 21.03 7.31
CA GLN A 260 11.21 20.27 6.22
C GLN A 260 10.23 19.20 5.77
N THR A 261 9.94 19.16 4.47
CA THR A 261 9.10 18.14 3.88
C THR A 261 9.94 17.20 3.02
N LEU A 262 9.71 15.90 3.21
CA LEU A 262 10.20 14.87 2.30
C LEU A 262 9.01 14.17 1.66
N THR A 263 8.96 14.16 0.33
CA THR A 263 7.97 13.41 -0.45
C THR A 263 8.68 12.35 -1.27
N ASN A 264 8.37 11.08 -0.98
CA ASN A 264 8.73 9.95 -1.80
C ASN A 264 7.46 9.40 -2.47
N ALA A 265 7.28 9.65 -3.75
CA ALA A 265 6.03 9.35 -4.45
C ALA A 265 6.28 8.43 -5.66
N GLY A 266 5.82 7.19 -5.59
CA GLY A 266 6.09 6.16 -6.60
C GLY A 266 7.57 5.99 -6.93
N SER A 267 8.43 6.17 -5.93
CA SER A 267 9.89 6.25 -6.05
C SER A 267 10.57 5.50 -4.90
N ARG A 268 11.89 5.30 -4.99
CA ARG A 268 12.65 4.50 -4.02
C ARG A 268 13.70 5.33 -3.29
N ILE A 269 13.73 5.17 -1.97
CA ILE A 269 14.78 5.64 -1.07
C ILE A 269 15.32 4.42 -0.35
N GLU A 270 16.62 4.17 -0.45
CA GLU A 270 17.25 2.98 0.10
C GLU A 270 18.63 3.23 0.68
N ALA A 271 18.84 2.81 1.92
CA ALA A 271 20.16 2.74 2.55
C ALA A 271 20.49 1.29 2.89
N ASN A 272 21.69 0.81 2.54
CA ASN A 272 22.14 -0.50 3.02
C ASN A 272 22.43 -0.48 4.54
N GLY A 273 22.81 0.68 5.07
CA GLY A 273 22.97 0.94 6.49
C GLY A 273 21.70 1.53 7.12
N ASN A 274 21.91 2.50 8.00
CA ASN A 274 20.85 3.19 8.71
C ASN A 274 20.30 4.37 7.89
N LEU A 275 19.05 4.73 8.16
CA LEU A 275 18.40 5.88 7.56
C LEU A 275 17.90 6.83 8.65
N PHE A 276 18.33 8.08 8.58
CA PHE A 276 18.02 9.13 9.54
C PHE A 276 17.15 10.23 8.92
N PHE A 277 15.96 10.43 9.46
CA PHE A 277 15.08 11.54 9.10
C PHE A 277 15.09 12.60 10.21
N TYR A 278 15.57 13.79 9.85
CA TYR A 278 15.46 15.02 10.65
C TYR A 278 14.41 15.99 10.08
N ASN A 279 13.67 15.58 9.04
CA ASN A 279 12.59 16.35 8.45
C ASN A 279 11.38 16.41 9.39
N THR A 280 10.58 17.48 9.34
CA THR A 280 9.36 17.63 10.16
C THR A 280 8.19 16.79 9.63
N ALA A 281 8.10 16.56 8.32
CA ALA A 281 7.09 15.72 7.70
C ALA A 281 7.69 14.80 6.61
N VAL A 282 7.33 13.53 6.63
CA VAL A 282 7.71 12.54 5.61
C VAL A 282 6.45 11.91 5.02
N SER A 283 6.30 12.00 3.70
CA SER A 283 5.20 11.43 2.93
C SER A 283 5.72 10.38 1.96
N ASN A 284 5.37 9.12 2.21
CA ASN A 284 5.62 8.00 1.32
C ASN A 284 4.31 7.60 0.63
N LEU A 285 4.20 7.87 -0.66
CA LEU A 285 2.94 7.90 -1.38
C LEU A 285 2.93 6.92 -2.56
N ASN A 286 1.79 6.23 -2.72
CA ASN A 286 1.51 5.44 -3.90
C ASN A 286 0.84 6.33 -4.97
N VAL A 287 1.50 6.47 -6.11
CA VAL A 287 1.03 7.33 -7.21
C VAL A 287 0.28 6.49 -8.23
N GLY A 288 -0.91 6.93 -8.63
CA GLY A 288 -1.70 6.27 -9.68
C GLY A 288 -2.54 5.10 -9.19
N LEU A 289 -2.63 4.87 -7.88
CA LEU A 289 -3.55 3.90 -7.30
C LEU A 289 -5.00 4.33 -7.55
N THR A 290 -5.81 3.45 -8.15
CA THR A 290 -7.23 3.69 -8.41
C THR A 290 -8.08 2.49 -8.06
N THR A 291 -9.27 2.76 -7.56
CA THR A 291 -10.29 1.76 -7.23
C THR A 291 -11.58 2.08 -7.99
N ALA A 292 -12.35 1.05 -8.31
CA ALA A 292 -13.71 1.20 -8.83
C ALA A 292 -14.70 0.38 -8.02
N THR A 293 -15.97 0.69 -8.18
CA THR A 293 -17.05 -0.15 -7.66
C THR A 293 -17.46 -1.16 -8.73
N GLN A 294 -17.33 -2.44 -8.43
CA GLN A 294 -17.83 -3.52 -9.28
C GLN A 294 -19.14 -4.06 -8.71
N THR A 295 -20.17 -4.13 -9.55
CA THR A 295 -21.45 -4.71 -9.20
C THR A 295 -21.66 -5.99 -10.01
N THR A 296 -21.86 -7.11 -9.33
CA THR A 296 -22.19 -8.39 -9.96
C THR A 296 -23.53 -8.87 -9.42
N THR A 297 -24.46 -9.12 -10.34
CA THR A 297 -25.78 -9.69 -10.02
C THR A 297 -25.82 -11.13 -10.51
N SER A 298 -26.11 -12.06 -9.61
CA SER A 298 -26.30 -13.47 -9.95
C SER A 298 -27.73 -13.89 -9.64
N ALA A 299 -28.32 -14.67 -10.55
CA ALA A 299 -29.59 -15.34 -10.28
C ALA A 299 -29.39 -16.31 -9.11
N THR A 300 -30.15 -16.11 -8.04
CA THR A 300 -30.11 -16.95 -6.85
C THR A 300 -31.56 -17.34 -6.59
N ALA A 301 -31.86 -18.63 -6.49
CA ALA A 301 -33.19 -19.10 -6.12
C ALA A 301 -33.12 -19.60 -4.66
N GLY A 302 -33.75 -18.86 -3.75
CA GLY A 302 -33.80 -19.23 -2.34
C GLY A 302 -35.13 -18.80 -1.73
N LEU A 303 -35.78 -19.72 -1.03
CA LEU A 303 -37.08 -19.51 -0.40
C LEU A 303 -36.89 -19.46 1.10
N TYR A 304 -37.19 -18.32 1.70
CA TYR A 304 -37.02 -18.08 3.12
C TYR A 304 -38.35 -17.76 3.78
N TYR A 305 -38.47 -18.16 5.02
CA TYR A 305 -39.68 -18.01 5.82
C TYR A 305 -39.35 -17.36 7.14
N LYS A 306 -40.25 -16.49 7.58
CA LYS A 306 -40.18 -15.85 8.88
C LYS A 306 -41.54 -15.97 9.55
N ALA A 307 -41.59 -16.77 10.62
CA ALA A 307 -42.79 -16.91 11.43
C ALA A 307 -42.99 -15.66 12.29
N THR A 308 -44.25 -15.31 12.52
CA THR A 308 -44.65 -14.10 13.27
C THR A 308 -45.36 -14.40 14.59
N GLN A 309 -45.53 -15.69 14.93
CA GLN A 309 -46.15 -16.13 16.19
C GLN A 309 -45.14 -16.14 17.36
N ALA A 310 -45.66 -16.04 18.59
CA ALA A 310 -44.85 -16.17 19.82
C ALA A 310 -44.11 -17.54 19.85
N GLY A 311 -42.85 -17.54 20.29
CA GLY A 311 -41.98 -18.73 20.32
C GLY A 311 -40.90 -18.75 19.22
N PHE A 312 -41.08 -17.98 18.14
CA PHE A 312 -40.06 -17.80 17.09
C PHE A 312 -39.24 -16.53 17.32
N ASP A 313 -37.96 -16.54 16.92
CA ASP A 313 -37.18 -15.31 16.79
C ASP A 313 -37.70 -14.50 15.61
N SER A 314 -38.48 -13.46 15.91
CA SER A 314 -39.06 -12.54 14.94
C SER A 314 -38.03 -11.63 14.25
N SER A 315 -36.73 -11.86 14.41
CA SER A 315 -35.66 -11.22 13.64
C SER A 315 -35.09 -12.12 12.54
N GLN A 316 -35.33 -13.44 12.61
CA GLN A 316 -34.65 -14.42 11.77
C GLN A 316 -35.45 -14.84 10.53
N TRP A 317 -34.76 -15.00 9.40
CA TRP A 317 -35.27 -15.68 8.20
C TRP A 317 -34.70 -17.09 8.15
N LEU A 318 -35.56 -18.08 7.93
CA LEU A 318 -35.23 -19.50 7.97
C LEU A 318 -35.48 -20.12 6.59
N ASP A 319 -34.68 -21.11 6.21
CA ASP A 319 -34.89 -21.85 4.96
C ASP A 319 -35.82 -23.06 5.16
N THR A 320 -36.16 -23.74 4.06
CA THR A 320 -36.97 -24.96 4.06
C THR A 320 -36.24 -26.21 4.56
N ALA A 321 -34.93 -26.13 4.82
CA ALA A 321 -34.21 -27.20 5.50
C ALA A 321 -34.44 -27.15 7.01
N THR A 322 -34.62 -25.95 7.56
CA THR A 322 -34.82 -25.68 8.99
C THR A 322 -36.30 -25.77 9.40
N LEU A 323 -37.21 -25.51 8.47
CA LEU A 323 -38.66 -25.55 8.70
C LEU A 323 -39.31 -26.70 7.95
N ARG A 324 -40.34 -27.31 8.54
CA ARG A 324 -41.20 -28.26 7.84
C ARG A 324 -42.64 -27.74 7.74
N LYS A 325 -43.22 -27.80 6.54
CA LYS A 325 -44.57 -27.32 6.26
C LYS A 325 -45.59 -28.38 6.68
N LEU A 326 -46.26 -28.18 7.80
CA LEU A 326 -47.33 -29.06 8.25
C LEU A 326 -48.62 -28.70 7.53
N VAL A 327 -49.24 -29.69 6.89
CA VAL A 327 -50.56 -29.56 6.24
C VAL A 327 -51.52 -30.46 7.02
N GLY A 328 -52.49 -29.86 7.70
CA GLY A 328 -53.42 -30.58 8.59
C GLY A 328 -53.64 -29.88 9.94
N ALA A 329 -54.12 -30.63 10.92
CA ALA A 329 -54.54 -30.14 12.22
C ALA A 329 -53.34 -29.88 13.16
N ILE A 330 -53.15 -28.63 13.57
CA ILE A 330 -52.20 -28.19 14.60
C ILE A 330 -53.01 -27.84 15.85
N PRO A 331 -52.66 -28.31 17.06
CA PRO A 331 -53.37 -27.91 18.28
C PRO A 331 -53.28 -26.40 18.51
N ASP A 332 -54.39 -25.73 18.80
CA ASP A 332 -54.45 -24.27 19.00
C ASP A 332 -54.06 -23.80 20.41
N GLY A 333 -53.75 -24.74 21.32
CA GLY A 333 -53.43 -24.46 22.73
C GLY A 333 -54.65 -24.24 23.63
N ASN A 334 -55.86 -24.13 23.05
CA ASN A 334 -57.14 -23.91 23.73
C ASN A 334 -58.11 -25.10 23.57
N GLY A 335 -57.62 -26.26 23.14
CA GLY A 335 -58.44 -27.45 22.91
C GLY A 335 -59.17 -27.47 21.56
N GLY A 336 -58.75 -26.64 20.61
CA GLY A 336 -59.16 -26.68 19.21
C GLY A 336 -58.00 -27.02 18.27
N LEU A 337 -58.30 -27.05 16.97
CA LEU A 337 -57.34 -27.37 15.89
C LEU A 337 -57.29 -26.21 14.89
N ARG A 338 -56.08 -25.75 14.54
CA ARG A 338 -55.80 -24.83 13.42
C ARG A 338 -55.29 -25.60 12.20
N VAL A 339 -55.43 -25.05 10.99
CA VAL A 339 -55.20 -25.77 9.73
C VAL A 339 -53.97 -25.25 9.00
N SER A 340 -52.90 -26.04 9.00
CA SER A 340 -51.65 -25.87 8.22
C SER A 340 -50.75 -24.69 8.60
N GLY A 341 -49.43 -24.91 8.66
CA GLY A 341 -48.44 -23.90 9.06
C GLY A 341 -46.99 -24.40 8.98
N TRP A 342 -46.02 -23.55 9.30
CA TRP A 342 -44.61 -23.93 9.38
C TRP A 342 -44.25 -24.34 10.80
N VAL A 343 -43.55 -25.46 10.93
CA VAL A 343 -43.13 -26.01 12.21
C VAL A 343 -41.61 -26.09 12.25
N LEU A 344 -40.99 -25.49 13.26
CA LEU A 344 -39.57 -25.66 13.59
C LEU A 344 -39.30 -27.09 14.03
N ASP A 345 -38.04 -27.55 14.07
CA ASP A 345 -37.73 -28.83 14.71
C ASP A 345 -37.59 -28.68 16.24
N SER A 346 -37.94 -29.72 17.00
CA SER A 346 -37.93 -29.66 18.47
C SER A 346 -36.67 -30.34 18.95
N THR A 347 -35.96 -29.71 19.87
CA THR A 347 -34.80 -30.35 20.51
C THR A 347 -35.22 -31.52 21.40
N THR A 348 -36.49 -31.59 21.82
CA THR A 348 -37.04 -32.65 22.68
C THR A 348 -37.88 -33.65 21.89
N TYR A 349 -38.71 -33.16 20.96
CA TYR A 349 -39.65 -33.95 20.16
C TYR A 349 -39.33 -33.85 18.65
N SER A 350 -38.11 -34.21 18.26
CA SER A 350 -37.62 -33.96 16.89
C SER A 350 -38.42 -34.72 15.82
N PHE A 351 -38.44 -34.16 14.61
CA PHE A 351 -39.07 -34.80 13.45
C PHE A 351 -38.49 -36.18 13.15
N ASP A 352 -37.17 -36.36 13.34
CA ASP A 352 -36.50 -37.64 13.12
C ASP A 352 -37.00 -38.74 14.06
N ARG A 353 -37.36 -38.38 15.30
CA ARG A 353 -37.83 -39.33 16.31
C ARG A 353 -39.32 -39.62 16.22
N PHE A 354 -40.15 -38.59 16.02
CA PHE A 354 -41.60 -38.72 16.07
C PHE A 354 -42.23 -39.01 14.71
N GLY A 355 -41.52 -38.73 13.61
CA GLY A 355 -41.99 -38.96 12.25
C GLY A 355 -43.09 -37.98 11.82
N TRP A 356 -43.27 -37.87 10.50
CA TRP A 356 -44.14 -36.87 9.88
C TRP A 356 -45.65 -37.10 10.13
N ASN A 357 -46.10 -38.36 10.04
CA ASN A 357 -47.53 -38.69 10.11
C ASN A 357 -48.11 -38.66 11.53
N PHE A 358 -47.27 -38.72 12.56
CA PHE A 358 -47.71 -38.77 13.95
C PHE A 358 -48.34 -37.46 14.44
N TYR A 359 -48.03 -36.35 13.78
CA TYR A 359 -48.58 -35.02 14.09
C TYR A 359 -50.05 -34.85 13.72
N GLN A 360 -50.64 -35.73 12.90
CA GLN A 360 -52.08 -35.70 12.57
C GLN A 360 -52.96 -36.44 13.59
N GLU A 361 -52.38 -37.31 14.42
CA GLU A 361 -53.09 -38.22 15.34
C GLU A 361 -53.04 -37.79 16.81
N ALA A 362 -52.20 -36.80 17.16
CA ALA A 362 -51.89 -36.42 18.55
C ALA A 362 -53.02 -35.64 19.29
N TYR A 363 -54.28 -35.79 18.88
CA TYR A 363 -55.46 -35.28 19.60
C TYR A 363 -56.23 -36.38 20.33
N THR A 364 -55.56 -37.48 20.65
CA THR A 364 -56.18 -38.63 21.30
C THR A 364 -55.88 -38.59 22.79
N THR A 365 -56.94 -38.61 23.59
CA THR A 365 -56.82 -38.72 25.03
C THR A 365 -56.48 -40.16 25.42
N ALA A 366 -55.53 -40.32 26.34
CA ALA A 366 -55.17 -41.57 26.99
C ALA A 366 -55.92 -41.65 28.33
N GLN A 367 -57.22 -41.94 28.27
CA GLN A 367 -58.07 -42.08 29.47
C GLN A 367 -58.45 -43.54 29.70
N CYS A 368 -58.45 -43.95 30.97
CA CYS A 368 -58.86 -45.28 31.40
C CYS A 368 -60.22 -45.24 32.11
N GLY A 369 -61.09 -46.20 31.80
CA GLY A 369 -62.34 -46.44 32.53
C GLY A 369 -62.22 -47.59 33.54
N ARG A 370 -63.25 -47.79 34.37
CA ARG A 370 -63.40 -48.98 35.21
C ARG A 370 -64.52 -49.88 34.66
N PRO A 371 -64.24 -51.14 34.28
CA PRO A 371 -65.26 -52.15 34.00
C PRO A 371 -65.59 -52.98 35.26
N GLN A 372 -66.59 -53.86 35.15
CA GLN A 372 -67.20 -54.62 36.25
C GLN A 372 -66.37 -55.83 36.75
N ASP A 373 -65.30 -56.21 36.04
CA ASP A 373 -64.55 -57.45 36.29
C ASP A 373 -63.25 -57.24 37.09
N GLY A 374 -63.07 -56.04 37.67
CA GLY A 374 -61.97 -55.75 38.58
C GLY A 374 -60.59 -55.52 37.94
N PHE A 375 -60.42 -55.65 36.62
CA PHE A 375 -59.23 -55.18 35.88
C PHE A 375 -59.53 -53.82 35.22
N VAL A 376 -58.54 -52.94 35.06
CA VAL A 376 -58.72 -51.69 34.29
C VAL A 376 -59.03 -52.01 32.82
N ASP A 377 -60.13 -51.47 32.29
CA ASP A 377 -60.44 -51.52 30.86
C ASP A 377 -59.95 -50.23 30.20
N CYS A 378 -58.93 -50.40 29.35
CA CYS A 378 -58.36 -49.36 28.52
C CYS A 378 -58.87 -49.41 27.07
N SER A 379 -59.96 -50.12 26.77
CA SER A 379 -60.52 -50.27 25.42
C SER A 379 -60.95 -48.96 24.74
N HIS A 380 -61.17 -47.89 25.53
CA HIS A 380 -61.43 -46.53 25.02
C HIS A 380 -60.16 -45.68 24.87
N ALA A 381 -59.00 -46.17 25.31
CA ALA A 381 -57.74 -45.52 25.01
C ALA A 381 -57.34 -45.88 23.58
N ASN A 382 -57.03 -44.88 22.77
CA ASN A 382 -56.62 -45.07 21.37
C ASN A 382 -55.30 -45.88 21.21
N TYR A 383 -54.70 -46.33 22.32
CA TYR A 383 -53.38 -46.95 22.39
C TYR A 383 -53.42 -48.22 23.25
N ALA A 384 -53.17 -49.36 22.62
CA ALA A 384 -53.04 -50.66 23.28
C ALA A 384 -51.78 -50.73 24.16
N PHE A 385 -51.66 -51.76 25.01
CA PHE A 385 -50.49 -51.91 25.89
C PHE A 385 -49.19 -52.09 25.09
N ASP A 386 -49.25 -52.73 23.92
CA ASP A 386 -48.11 -52.96 23.03
C ASP A 386 -47.90 -51.85 22.00
N ASP A 387 -48.64 -50.74 22.10
CA ASP A 387 -48.58 -49.65 21.12
C ASP A 387 -47.17 -48.99 21.09
N PRO A 388 -46.59 -48.77 19.90
CA PRO A 388 -45.29 -48.11 19.77
C PRO A 388 -45.21 -46.71 20.42
N VAL A 389 -46.36 -46.06 20.68
CA VAL A 389 -46.42 -44.72 21.28
C VAL A 389 -45.76 -44.63 22.65
N TRP A 390 -45.85 -45.70 23.45
CA TRP A 390 -45.22 -45.79 24.78
C TRP A 390 -43.71 -45.58 24.67
N ALA A 391 -43.07 -46.38 23.80
CA ALA A 391 -41.64 -46.26 23.53
C ALA A 391 -41.29 -44.92 22.88
N ARG A 392 -42.13 -44.42 21.96
CA ARG A 392 -41.90 -43.14 21.27
C ARG A 392 -41.81 -41.97 22.25
N PHE A 393 -42.71 -41.89 23.23
CA PHE A 393 -42.68 -40.88 24.30
C PHE A 393 -41.75 -41.23 25.48
N ASN A 394 -41.08 -42.37 25.44
CA ASN A 394 -40.27 -42.88 26.55
C ASN A 394 -41.08 -43.04 27.86
N VAL A 395 -42.35 -43.44 27.72
CA VAL A 395 -43.23 -43.78 28.84
C VAL A 395 -43.27 -45.31 28.95
N PRO A 396 -43.00 -45.91 30.11
CA PRO A 396 -43.07 -47.36 30.28
C PRO A 396 -44.44 -47.91 29.89
N SER A 397 -44.45 -48.93 29.04
CA SER A 397 -45.68 -49.61 28.64
C SER A 397 -46.23 -50.46 29.81
N PRO A 398 -47.55 -50.47 30.02
CA PRO A 398 -48.21 -51.40 30.95
C PRO A 398 -47.91 -52.88 30.67
N ALA A 399 -47.58 -53.26 29.43
CA ALA A 399 -47.24 -54.63 29.05
C ALA A 399 -45.99 -55.17 29.76
N LEU A 400 -45.13 -54.30 30.28
CA LEU A 400 -43.92 -54.69 31.02
C LEU A 400 -44.20 -55.04 32.48
N ARG A 401 -45.41 -54.78 32.98
CA ARG A 401 -45.75 -55.05 34.39
C ARG A 401 -46.06 -56.53 34.61
N PRO A 402 -45.56 -57.14 35.69
CA PRO A 402 -45.94 -58.49 36.06
C PRO A 402 -47.43 -58.49 36.46
N VAL A 403 -48.23 -59.25 35.72
CA VAL A 403 -49.66 -59.40 35.98
C VAL A 403 -49.85 -60.21 37.28
N PRO A 404 -50.56 -59.69 38.29
CA PRO A 404 -50.81 -60.43 39.52
C PRO A 404 -51.72 -61.65 39.25
N PRO A 405 -51.62 -62.72 40.04
CA PRO A 405 -52.49 -63.88 39.92
C PRO A 405 -53.96 -63.48 40.16
N THR A 406 -54.87 -64.05 39.36
CA THR A 406 -56.30 -63.76 39.45
C THR A 406 -56.88 -64.33 40.76
N PRO A 407 -57.55 -63.51 41.58
CA PRO A 407 -58.12 -63.95 42.85
C PRO A 407 -59.28 -64.95 42.62
N PRO A 408 -59.38 -66.06 43.40
CA PRO A 408 -60.36 -67.14 43.19
C PRO A 408 -61.85 -66.79 43.35
N GLY A 409 -62.24 -65.51 43.49
CA GLY A 409 -63.63 -65.10 43.69
C GLY A 409 -63.97 -63.68 43.21
N GLY A 410 -63.06 -63.03 42.46
CA GLY A 410 -63.14 -61.60 42.17
C GLY A 410 -62.79 -60.72 43.38
N CYS A 411 -62.53 -59.44 43.14
CA CYS A 411 -62.21 -58.46 44.19
C CYS A 411 -63.23 -57.33 44.17
N GLN A 412 -63.69 -56.92 45.35
CA GLN A 412 -64.49 -55.72 45.52
C GLN A 412 -63.62 -54.55 46.01
N PRO A 413 -63.95 -53.29 45.67
CA PRO A 413 -63.16 -52.13 46.11
C PRO A 413 -63.03 -52.06 47.64
N GLY A 414 -61.79 -52.11 48.14
CA GLY A 414 -61.49 -52.05 49.58
C GLY A 414 -61.28 -53.41 50.26
N ASP A 415 -61.29 -54.53 49.52
CA ASP A 415 -60.91 -55.84 50.04
C ASP A 415 -59.44 -55.87 50.46
N ALA A 416 -59.16 -56.31 51.70
CA ALA A 416 -57.83 -56.31 52.29
C ALA A 416 -57.03 -57.62 52.05
N SER A 417 -57.53 -58.54 51.21
CA SER A 417 -56.79 -59.77 50.87
C SER A 417 -55.54 -59.43 50.07
N ALA A 418 -54.47 -60.20 50.23
CA ALA A 418 -53.19 -59.94 49.57
C ALA A 418 -53.33 -59.93 48.05
N GLU A 419 -54.18 -60.80 47.49
CA GLU A 419 -54.48 -60.90 46.06
C GLU A 419 -55.27 -59.70 45.55
N CYS A 420 -56.23 -59.18 46.32
CA CYS A 420 -57.01 -58.01 45.92
C CYS A 420 -56.25 -56.70 46.07
N VAL A 421 -55.42 -56.56 47.11
CA VAL A 421 -54.49 -55.43 47.26
C VAL A 421 -53.50 -55.42 46.08
N ALA A 422 -52.94 -56.56 45.69
CA ALA A 422 -52.03 -56.65 44.55
C ALA A 422 -52.71 -56.29 43.20
N LEU A 423 -53.98 -56.66 43.02
CA LEU A 423 -54.76 -56.30 41.83
C LEU A 423 -55.12 -54.80 41.80
N ASP A 424 -55.52 -54.22 42.93
CA ASP A 424 -55.78 -52.79 43.06
C ASP A 424 -54.52 -51.95 42.83
N ASP A 425 -53.38 -52.39 43.36
CA ASP A 425 -52.07 -51.77 43.12
C ASP A 425 -51.67 -51.84 41.65
N TYR A 426 -51.86 -53.00 41.00
CA TYR A 426 -51.64 -53.17 39.56
C TYR A 426 -52.53 -52.21 38.75
N ASN A 427 -53.83 -52.15 39.05
CA ASN A 427 -54.79 -51.28 38.38
C ASN A 427 -54.53 -49.78 38.61
N ALA A 428 -54.10 -49.40 39.81
CA ALA A 428 -53.65 -48.04 40.10
C ALA A 428 -52.41 -47.69 39.29
N ALA A 429 -51.45 -48.62 39.19
CA ALA A 429 -50.23 -48.44 38.42
C ALA A 429 -50.49 -48.35 36.90
N VAL A 430 -51.38 -49.18 36.34
CA VAL A 430 -51.78 -49.08 34.92
C VAL A 430 -52.47 -47.75 34.63
N ARG A 431 -53.37 -47.29 35.50
CA ARG A 431 -53.98 -45.94 35.37
C ARG A 431 -52.92 -44.83 35.44
N GLN A 432 -51.92 -45.01 36.29
CA GLN A 432 -50.81 -44.06 36.39
C GLN A 432 -49.95 -44.05 35.11
N ASP A 433 -49.73 -45.19 34.46
CA ASP A 433 -49.00 -45.25 33.19
C ASP A 433 -49.72 -44.48 32.08
N TYR A 434 -51.04 -44.68 31.93
CA TYR A 434 -51.85 -43.91 30.97
C TYR A 434 -51.92 -42.42 31.33
N ALA A 435 -51.97 -42.07 32.62
CA ALA A 435 -51.87 -40.68 33.04
C ALA A 435 -50.51 -40.06 32.68
N ASN A 436 -49.41 -40.80 32.84
CA ASN A 436 -48.07 -40.37 32.43
C ASN A 436 -47.99 -40.18 30.91
N LEU A 437 -48.60 -41.09 30.13
CA LEU A 437 -48.69 -40.95 28.67
C LEU A 437 -49.52 -39.73 28.26
N GLN A 438 -50.66 -39.48 28.92
CA GLN A 438 -51.46 -38.27 28.70
C GLN A 438 -50.68 -36.99 29.02
N SER A 439 -49.91 -36.98 30.10
CA SER A 439 -49.03 -35.85 30.44
C SER A 439 -47.95 -35.64 29.37
N ALA A 440 -47.38 -36.72 28.81
CA ALA A 440 -46.42 -36.63 27.72
C ALA A 440 -47.05 -36.07 26.43
N PHE A 441 -48.27 -36.48 26.09
CA PHE A 441 -49.03 -35.89 24.99
C PHE A 441 -49.32 -34.40 25.20
N ASN A 442 -49.75 -34.02 26.40
CA ASN A 442 -49.99 -32.62 26.74
C ASN A 442 -48.71 -31.79 26.61
N ALA A 443 -47.56 -32.32 27.05
CA ALA A 443 -46.27 -31.67 26.92
C ALA A 443 -45.84 -31.51 25.45
N PHE A 444 -46.04 -32.54 24.61
CA PHE A 444 -45.77 -32.47 23.17
C PHE A 444 -46.69 -31.49 22.44
N ASN A 445 -47.99 -31.52 22.75
CA ASN A 445 -48.96 -30.60 22.15
C ASN A 445 -48.71 -29.16 22.60
N SER A 446 -48.29 -28.95 23.85
CA SER A 446 -47.88 -27.64 24.35
C SER A 446 -46.61 -27.14 23.67
N ASP A 447 -45.58 -28.00 23.52
CA ASP A 447 -44.37 -27.67 22.77
C ASP A 447 -44.74 -27.26 21.34
N LEU A 448 -45.52 -28.08 20.64
CA LEU A 448 -45.96 -27.82 19.27
C LEU A 448 -46.75 -26.51 19.14
N ALA A 449 -47.79 -26.34 19.96
CA ALA A 449 -48.77 -25.27 19.82
C ALA A 449 -48.20 -23.89 20.18
N LEU A 450 -47.35 -23.82 21.21
CA LEU A 450 -46.91 -22.55 21.81
C LEU A 450 -45.51 -22.12 21.37
N ASN A 451 -44.63 -23.05 20.96
CA ASN A 451 -43.20 -22.72 20.84
C ASN A 451 -42.63 -22.85 19.41
N ARG A 452 -43.31 -23.53 18.49
CA ARG A 452 -42.66 -24.01 17.25
C ARG A 452 -43.55 -24.12 16.03
N ALA A 453 -44.86 -23.95 16.11
CA ALA A 453 -45.75 -23.97 14.95
C ALA A 453 -46.37 -22.59 14.70
N SER A 454 -46.22 -22.06 13.48
CA SER A 454 -46.76 -20.76 13.06
C SER A 454 -47.75 -20.90 11.91
N ASP A 455 -48.94 -20.32 12.08
CA ASP A 455 -49.99 -20.19 11.05
C ASP A 455 -49.93 -18.85 10.30
N THR A 456 -49.08 -17.94 10.77
CA THR A 456 -48.76 -16.66 10.14
C THR A 456 -47.27 -16.66 9.79
N TRP A 457 -46.93 -16.33 8.54
CA TRP A 457 -45.54 -16.25 8.11
C TRP A 457 -45.36 -15.28 6.97
N LEU A 458 -44.16 -14.72 6.91
CA LEU A 458 -43.67 -14.05 5.72
C LEU A 458 -42.87 -15.07 4.91
N GLU A 459 -43.15 -15.16 3.62
CA GLU A 459 -42.34 -15.87 2.63
C GLU A 459 -41.54 -14.83 1.85
N ARG A 460 -40.26 -15.08 1.66
CA ARG A 460 -39.37 -14.28 0.82
C ARG A 460 -38.76 -15.17 -0.25
N GLN A 461 -39.14 -14.91 -1.51
CA GLN A 461 -38.49 -15.52 -2.66
C GLN A 461 -37.34 -14.63 -3.10
N VAL A 462 -36.10 -15.04 -2.83
CA VAL A 462 -34.93 -14.37 -3.40
C VAL A 462 -34.76 -14.85 -4.83
N THR A 463 -34.70 -13.92 -5.78
CA THR A 463 -34.54 -14.19 -7.22
C THR A 463 -33.17 -13.77 -7.75
N SER A 464 -32.53 -12.80 -7.11
CA SER A 464 -31.15 -12.42 -7.42
C SER A 464 -30.41 -11.89 -6.20
N THR A 465 -29.09 -12.10 -6.23
CA THR A 465 -28.16 -11.50 -5.28
C THR A 465 -27.24 -10.57 -6.04
N THR A 466 -27.24 -9.30 -5.66
CA THR A 466 -26.36 -8.27 -6.19
C THR A 466 -25.27 -7.99 -5.17
N THR A 467 -24.02 -8.27 -5.53
CA THR A 467 -22.83 -7.90 -4.75
C THR A 467 -22.20 -6.67 -5.37
N THR A 468 -22.03 -5.62 -4.59
CA THR A 468 -21.36 -4.38 -4.96
C THR A 468 -20.10 -4.25 -4.12
N GLU A 469 -18.92 -4.27 -4.73
CA GLU A 469 -17.65 -4.25 -4.01
C GLU A 469 -16.62 -3.29 -4.60
N THR A 470 -15.74 -2.78 -3.76
CA THR A 470 -14.59 -1.98 -4.19
C THR A 470 -13.51 -2.91 -4.74
N VAL A 471 -13.13 -2.71 -6.00
CA VAL A 471 -12.06 -3.45 -6.66
C VAL A 471 -10.90 -2.52 -7.02
N LEU A 472 -9.69 -3.07 -6.98
CA LEU A 472 -8.49 -2.36 -7.41
C LEU A 472 -8.44 -2.35 -8.94
N THR A 473 -8.45 -1.17 -9.57
CA THR A 473 -8.33 -1.03 -11.03
C THR A 473 -6.92 -0.72 -11.47
N ASN A 474 -6.12 -0.06 -10.61
CA ASN A 474 -4.70 0.12 -10.81
C ASN A 474 -4.01 0.09 -9.44
N ALA A 475 -2.98 -0.75 -9.30
CA ALA A 475 -2.18 -0.84 -8.09
C ALA A 475 -1.28 0.39 -7.87
N GLY A 476 -1.08 1.21 -8.92
CA GLY A 476 -0.21 2.36 -8.89
C GLY A 476 1.27 1.99 -8.77
N GLN A 477 2.10 2.99 -8.47
CA GLN A 477 3.50 2.85 -8.13
C GLN A 477 3.67 3.23 -6.66
N ALA A 478 3.90 2.23 -5.81
CA ALA A 478 4.14 2.43 -4.39
C ALA A 478 5.45 3.18 -4.14
N GLY A 479 5.45 4.10 -3.17
CA GLY A 479 6.69 4.63 -2.62
C GLY A 479 7.39 3.56 -1.77
N GLN A 480 8.72 3.49 -1.87
CA GLN A 480 9.54 2.58 -1.08
C GLN A 480 10.59 3.35 -0.28
N ILE A 481 10.59 3.18 1.04
CA ILE A 481 11.62 3.65 1.96
C ILE A 481 12.19 2.42 2.66
N LEU A 482 13.46 2.12 2.40
CA LEU A 482 14.12 0.88 2.81
C LEU A 482 15.43 1.20 3.55
N ALA A 483 15.68 0.53 4.66
CA ALA A 483 16.98 0.55 5.33
C ALA A 483 17.41 -0.88 5.67
N GLY A 484 18.65 -1.26 5.40
CA GLY A 484 19.22 -2.53 5.86
C GLY A 484 19.46 -2.53 7.38
N GLY A 485 19.75 -1.37 7.96
CA GLY A 485 19.86 -1.12 9.39
C GLY A 485 18.59 -0.49 9.98
N ASN A 486 18.77 0.43 10.92
CA ASN A 486 17.67 1.12 11.59
C ASN A 486 17.11 2.26 10.73
N ILE A 487 15.81 2.53 10.86
CA ILE A 487 15.22 3.82 10.47
C ILE A 487 15.02 4.64 11.73
N THR A 488 15.60 5.83 11.79
CA THR A 488 15.49 6.76 12.93
C THR A 488 14.79 8.05 12.52
N LEU A 489 13.72 8.39 13.23
CA LEU A 489 12.90 9.58 13.06
C LEU A 489 13.25 10.59 14.16
N ALA A 490 14.36 11.29 13.97
CA ALA A 490 15.01 12.14 14.99
C ALA A 490 14.52 13.61 15.00
N GLY A 491 13.64 14.00 14.06
CA GLY A 491 13.02 15.34 14.02
C GLY A 491 11.60 15.36 13.45
N SER A 492 11.05 14.20 13.10
CA SER A 492 9.78 14.10 12.38
C SER A 492 8.58 14.26 13.29
N SER A 493 7.82 15.32 13.04
CA SER A 493 6.53 15.52 13.67
C SER A 493 5.51 14.54 13.08
N SER A 494 5.49 14.32 11.76
CA SER A 494 4.54 13.38 11.14
C SER A 494 5.14 12.49 10.05
N ILE A 495 4.71 11.23 10.03
CA ILE A 495 5.00 10.28 8.94
C ILE A 495 3.68 9.81 8.33
N LEU A 496 3.56 9.91 7.01
CA LEU A 496 2.48 9.31 6.23
C LEU A 496 3.06 8.21 5.33
N ASN A 497 2.57 6.99 5.48
CA ASN A 497 2.76 5.90 4.54
C ASN A 497 1.40 5.55 3.93
N ASP A 498 1.14 5.98 2.68
CA ASP A 498 -0.12 5.71 1.98
C ASP A 498 0.08 4.65 0.90
N SER A 499 -0.47 3.46 1.17
CA SER A 499 -0.49 2.29 0.29
C SER A 499 0.90 1.96 -0.27
N SER A 500 1.91 2.15 0.58
CA SER A 500 3.35 2.18 0.26
C SER A 500 4.16 1.38 1.30
N GLN A 501 5.48 1.33 1.13
CA GLN A 501 6.37 0.53 1.97
C GLN A 501 7.38 1.39 2.74
N LEU A 502 7.44 1.19 4.06
CA LEU A 502 8.49 1.67 4.94
C LEU A 502 9.06 0.48 5.72
N VAL A 503 10.31 0.11 5.47
CA VAL A 503 10.92 -1.13 5.98
C VAL A 503 12.30 -0.83 6.57
N ALA A 504 12.46 -1.15 7.85
CA ALA A 504 13.76 -1.19 8.53
C ALA A 504 14.19 -2.65 8.70
N GLY A 505 15.41 -2.98 8.29
CA GLY A 505 16.02 -4.29 8.58
C GLY A 505 16.40 -4.46 10.04
N GLY A 506 16.60 -3.34 10.75
CA GLY A 506 16.73 -3.26 12.19
C GLY A 506 15.48 -2.68 12.86
N SER A 507 15.68 -1.72 13.76
CA SER A 507 14.61 -1.04 14.49
C SER A 507 14.07 0.16 13.73
N LEU A 508 12.77 0.43 13.89
CA LEU A 508 12.16 1.73 13.59
C LEU A 508 12.07 2.54 14.89
N LEU A 509 12.85 3.62 14.98
CA LEU A 509 13.06 4.41 16.21
C LEU A 509 12.57 5.86 16.01
N GLY A 510 11.99 6.47 17.03
CA GLY A 510 11.73 7.92 17.03
C GLY A 510 10.57 8.36 17.92
N ASN A 511 10.67 9.57 18.45
CA ASN A 511 9.59 10.25 19.18
C ASN A 511 8.84 11.15 18.21
N VAL A 512 7.89 10.58 17.48
CA VAL A 512 7.10 11.31 16.46
C VAL A 512 5.74 11.72 17.01
N THR A 513 5.20 12.86 16.55
CA THR A 513 3.86 13.33 16.99
C THR A 513 2.72 12.54 16.35
N GLY A 514 2.94 11.94 15.17
CA GLY A 514 1.97 11.07 14.53
C GLY A 514 2.56 10.17 13.44
N VAL A 515 2.12 8.93 13.41
CA VAL A 515 2.37 7.98 12.31
C VAL A 515 1.02 7.59 11.71
N THR A 516 0.83 7.88 10.44
CA THR A 516 -0.33 7.46 9.66
C THR A 516 0.10 6.42 8.65
N ASN A 517 -0.22 5.16 8.91
CA ASN A 517 -0.11 4.10 7.92
C ASN A 517 -1.50 3.85 7.32
N LYS A 518 -1.73 4.30 6.09
CA LYS A 518 -3.00 4.23 5.40
C LYS A 518 -2.91 3.20 4.28
N GLY A 519 -3.76 2.18 4.33
CA GLY A 519 -3.96 1.25 3.21
C GLY A 519 -5.17 1.61 2.36
N VAL A 520 -5.36 0.87 1.27
CA VAL A 520 -6.60 0.92 0.49
C VAL A 520 -7.72 0.29 1.30
N GLN A 521 -8.81 1.03 1.53
CA GLN A 521 -10.03 0.51 2.14
C GLN A 521 -11.07 0.24 1.05
N GLY A 522 -11.72 -0.92 1.12
CA GLY A 522 -12.81 -1.30 0.22
C GLY A 522 -14.08 -1.63 1.00
N THR A 523 -15.23 -1.38 0.40
CA THR A 523 -16.53 -1.81 0.91
C THR A 523 -17.08 -2.97 0.08
N ARG A 524 -17.84 -3.86 0.71
CA ARG A 524 -18.59 -4.94 0.04
C ARG A 524 -20.02 -4.95 0.59
N THR A 525 -20.98 -4.72 -0.29
CA THR A 525 -22.41 -4.71 0.02
C THR A 525 -23.10 -5.84 -0.72
N VAL A 526 -23.86 -6.66 -0.01
CA VAL A 526 -24.68 -7.73 -0.60
C VAL A 526 -26.14 -7.33 -0.45
N ALA A 527 -26.85 -7.21 -1.57
CA ALA A 527 -28.27 -6.92 -1.64
C ALA A 527 -28.99 -8.09 -2.32
N THR A 528 -30.02 -8.62 -1.68
CA THR A 528 -30.89 -9.63 -2.29
C THR A 528 -32.15 -8.97 -2.83
N SER A 529 -32.54 -9.31 -4.04
CA SER A 529 -33.82 -8.90 -4.65
C SER A 529 -34.74 -10.10 -4.76
N GLY A 530 -36.04 -9.86 -4.64
CA GLY A 530 -37.03 -10.90 -4.47
C GLY A 530 -38.43 -10.37 -4.23
N THR A 531 -39.37 -11.28 -4.02
CA THR A 531 -40.73 -10.97 -3.58
C THR A 531 -40.89 -11.36 -2.12
N GLU A 532 -41.64 -10.57 -1.36
CA GLU A 532 -42.05 -10.90 0.00
C GLU A 532 -43.58 -10.99 0.04
N GLN A 533 -44.12 -12.09 0.56
CA GLN A 533 -45.55 -12.33 0.67
C GLN A 533 -45.88 -12.69 2.12
N GLY A 534 -46.87 -12.01 2.70
CA GLY A 534 -47.39 -12.35 4.02
C GLY A 534 -48.59 -13.28 3.91
N TYR A 535 -48.56 -14.37 4.66
CA TYR A 535 -49.66 -15.30 4.81
C TYR A 535 -50.23 -15.17 6.22
N TYR A 536 -51.55 -14.99 6.29
CA TYR A 536 -52.31 -14.97 7.54
C TYR A 536 -53.57 -15.80 7.38
N GLN A 537 -53.96 -16.49 8.44
CA GLN A 537 -55.16 -17.32 8.46
C GLN A 537 -56.21 -16.68 9.37
N TYR A 538 -57.43 -16.51 8.86
CA TYR A 538 -58.60 -16.10 9.63
C TYR A 538 -59.50 -17.32 9.86
N SER A 539 -59.73 -17.67 11.12
CA SER A 539 -60.79 -18.62 11.49
C SER A 539 -62.12 -17.86 11.64
N TRP A 540 -63.08 -18.10 10.74
CA TRP A 540 -64.44 -17.58 10.87
C TRP A 540 -65.25 -18.51 11.78
N GLY A 541 -65.62 -18.03 12.97
CA GLY A 541 -66.52 -18.76 13.88
C GLY A 541 -67.96 -18.70 13.38
N GLY A 542 -68.33 -19.57 12.46
CA GLY A 542 -69.72 -19.77 12.06
C GLY A 542 -70.50 -20.45 13.18
N GLY A 543 -71.32 -19.70 13.92
CA GLY A 543 -72.32 -20.27 14.81
C GLY A 543 -73.40 -20.99 14.00
N CYS A 544 -73.60 -22.28 14.23
CA CYS A 544 -74.74 -23.01 13.70
C CYS A 544 -76.04 -22.42 14.30
N CYS A 545 -76.94 -21.95 13.44
CA CYS A 545 -78.31 -21.62 13.81
C CYS A 545 -79.01 -22.89 14.31
N SER A 546 -79.53 -22.85 15.54
CA SER A 546 -80.55 -23.77 16.05
C SER A 546 -81.91 -23.09 16.04
#